data_AF-A0A7J7EKQ6-F1
#
_entry.id   AF-A0A7J7EKQ6-F1
#
_cell.length_a   1.000
_cell.length_b   1.000
_cell.length_c   1.000
_cell.angle_alpha   90.00
_cell.angle_beta   90.00
_cell.angle_gamma   90.00
#
_symmetry.space_group_name_H-M   'P 1'
#
loop_
_entity.id
_entity.type
_entity.pdbx_description
1 polymer ?
#
loop_
_entity_poly.entity_id
_entity_poly.type
_entity_poly.pdbx_seq_one_letter_code
_entity_poly.pdbx_strand_id
1 'polypeptide(L)'
;MKRTVVLHGYEAVKEALIDLGEEFSGRGSFPMGERVNKGHGIVFSNGKTWKEMRRFSLMTLRNLGMGKGSIEDRVQEEACCLVEEFRKTNGAAKSFIMGSGYQPTGGGGRV
;
A
#
# COMPACT_ATOMS: atom_id res chain seq x y z
N MET A 1 -1.30 -28.46 -5.69
CA MET A 1 -0.27 -27.45 -5.39
C MET A 1 0.08 -26.70 -6.67
N LYS A 2 0.24 -25.37 -6.62
CA LYS A 2 0.75 -24.60 -7.76
C LYS A 2 2.28 -24.70 -7.77
N ARG A 3 2.89 -24.80 -8.97
CA ARG A 3 4.35 -24.76 -9.12
C ARG A 3 4.84 -23.35 -8.78
N THR A 4 5.88 -23.26 -7.97
CA THR A 4 6.49 -21.99 -7.54
C THR A 4 7.99 -22.09 -7.69
N VAL A 5 8.59 -21.02 -8.22
CA VAL A 5 10.05 -20.86 -8.33
C VAL A 5 10.47 -19.82 -7.31
N VAL A 6 11.52 -20.12 -6.54
CA VAL A 6 12.12 -19.20 -5.58
C VAL A 6 13.44 -18.70 -6.15
N LEU A 7 13.56 -17.38 -6.30
CA LEU A 7 14.82 -16.73 -6.68
C LEU A 7 15.52 -16.26 -5.40
N HIS A 8 16.79 -16.62 -5.25
CA HIS A 8 17.57 -16.29 -4.06
C HIS A 8 18.97 -15.83 -4.45
N GLY A 9 19.45 -14.77 -3.79
CA GLY A 9 20.72 -14.13 -4.12
C GLY A 9 20.57 -12.97 -5.10
N TYR A 10 21.48 -12.00 -4.99
CA TYR A 10 21.43 -10.77 -5.76
C TYR A 10 21.43 -11.01 -7.27
N GLU A 11 22.35 -11.85 -7.77
CA GLU A 11 22.50 -12.11 -9.20
C GLU A 11 21.23 -12.70 -9.82
N ALA A 12 20.67 -13.74 -9.21
CA ALA A 12 19.44 -14.38 -9.69
C ALA A 12 18.24 -13.42 -9.67
N VAL A 13 18.13 -12.56 -8.64
CA VAL A 13 17.05 -11.57 -8.54
C VAL A 13 17.24 -10.44 -9.56
N LYS A 14 18.47 -9.97 -9.76
CA LYS A 14 18.81 -8.95 -10.76
C LYS A 14 18.48 -9.45 -12.17
N GLU A 15 18.96 -10.63 -12.52
CA GLU A 15 18.74 -11.22 -13.84
C GLU A 15 17.24 -11.32 -14.14
N ALA A 16 16.48 -11.93 -13.24
CA ALA A 16 15.05 -12.12 -13.46
C ALA A 16 14.25 -10.80 -13.47
N LEU A 17 14.47 -9.89 -12.51
CA LEU A 17 13.62 -8.71 -12.34
C LEU A 17 14.06 -7.49 -13.12
N ILE A 18 15.30 -7.46 -13.61
CA ILE A 18 15.87 -6.34 -14.38
C ILE A 18 16.19 -6.79 -15.81
N ASP A 19 17.07 -7.77 -15.97
CA ASP A 19 17.58 -8.15 -17.29
C ASP A 19 16.48 -8.85 -18.13
N LEU A 20 15.61 -9.64 -17.48
CA LEU A 20 14.42 -10.30 -18.04
C LEU A 20 13.11 -9.66 -17.54
N GLY A 21 13.12 -8.35 -17.30
CA GLY A 21 12.06 -7.65 -16.58
C GLY A 21 10.67 -7.74 -17.22
N GLU A 22 10.55 -7.84 -18.55
CA GLU A 22 9.24 -7.98 -19.21
C GLU A 22 8.67 -9.39 -19.01
N GLU A 23 9.50 -10.44 -19.08
CA GLU A 23 9.15 -11.84 -18.88
C GLU A 23 8.68 -12.10 -17.45
N PHE A 24 9.35 -11.48 -16.46
CA PHE A 24 9.00 -11.57 -15.04
C PHE A 24 8.08 -10.44 -14.54
N SER A 25 7.54 -9.61 -15.45
CA SER A 25 6.62 -8.53 -15.08
C SER A 25 5.24 -9.01 -14.62
N GLY A 26 4.94 -10.31 -14.70
CA GLY A 26 3.66 -10.86 -14.26
C GLY A 26 3.43 -10.72 -12.74
N ARG A 27 2.19 -10.48 -12.34
CA ARG A 27 1.75 -10.53 -10.94
C ARG A 27 1.20 -11.91 -10.62
N GLY A 28 1.79 -12.53 -9.60
CA GLY A 28 1.39 -13.85 -9.11
C GLY A 28 -0.03 -13.85 -8.54
N SER A 29 -0.65 -15.03 -8.57
CA SER A 29 -1.98 -15.27 -7.98
C SER A 29 -1.90 -15.14 -6.46
N PHE A 30 -2.58 -14.14 -5.92
CA PHE A 30 -2.73 -13.93 -4.48
C PHE A 30 -4.22 -14.03 -4.13
N PRO A 31 -4.68 -15.13 -3.51
CA PRO A 31 -6.11 -15.41 -3.34
C PRO A 31 -6.89 -14.30 -2.62
N MET A 32 -6.26 -13.62 -1.65
CA MET A 32 -6.84 -12.45 -1.01
C MET A 32 -7.00 -11.27 -1.97
N GLY A 33 -5.98 -10.97 -2.78
CA GLY A 33 -6.02 -9.90 -3.78
C GLY A 33 -7.06 -10.17 -4.88
N GLU A 34 -7.23 -11.42 -5.28
CA GLU A 34 -8.26 -11.84 -6.23
C GLU A 34 -9.68 -11.63 -5.66
N ARG A 35 -9.90 -11.92 -4.37
CA ARG A 35 -11.20 -11.68 -3.73
C ARG A 35 -11.55 -10.19 -3.61
N VAL A 36 -10.56 -9.35 -3.28
CA VAL A 36 -10.77 -7.92 -3.04
C VAL A 36 -10.85 -7.12 -4.34
N ASN A 37 -9.86 -7.28 -5.23
CA ASN A 37 -9.73 -6.46 -6.44
C ASN A 37 -10.14 -7.18 -7.72
N LYS A 38 -10.39 -8.51 -7.68
CA LYS A 38 -10.79 -9.30 -8.87
C LYS A 38 -9.88 -9.08 -10.09
N GLY A 39 -8.58 -8.88 -9.86
CA GLY A 39 -7.60 -8.62 -10.91
C GLY A 39 -7.60 -7.19 -11.48
N HIS A 40 -8.28 -6.24 -10.86
CA HIS A 40 -8.30 -4.82 -11.26
C HIS A 40 -7.29 -3.97 -10.46
N GLY A 41 -7.07 -2.74 -10.93
CA GLY A 41 -6.18 -1.77 -10.31
C GLY A 41 -4.72 -1.94 -10.74
N ILE A 42 -3.78 -1.36 -10.00
CA ILE A 42 -2.35 -1.31 -10.39
C ILE A 42 -1.54 -2.43 -9.73
N VAL A 43 -1.97 -2.92 -8.56
CA VAL A 43 -1.20 -3.85 -7.73
C VAL A 43 -1.38 -5.30 -8.19
N PHE A 44 -2.60 -5.71 -8.55
CA PHE A 44 -2.96 -7.11 -8.81
C PHE A 44 -3.39 -7.39 -10.27
N SER A 45 -3.36 -6.40 -11.16
CA SER A 45 -3.67 -6.60 -12.59
C SER A 45 -2.44 -7.05 -13.38
N ASN A 46 -2.67 -7.55 -14.60
CA ASN A 46 -1.65 -8.01 -15.53
C ASN A 46 -1.90 -7.46 -16.95
N GLY A 47 -0.91 -7.64 -17.82
CA GLY A 47 -1.04 -7.34 -19.26
C GLY A 47 -1.32 -5.86 -19.55
N LYS A 48 -2.16 -5.61 -20.56
CA LYS A 48 -2.49 -4.26 -21.06
C LYS A 48 -3.09 -3.36 -19.97
N THR A 49 -4.04 -3.88 -19.19
CA THR A 49 -4.70 -3.16 -18.10
C THR A 49 -3.69 -2.64 -17.08
N TRP A 50 -2.73 -3.48 -16.67
CA TRP A 50 -1.67 -3.07 -15.75
C TRP A 50 -0.78 -1.99 -16.34
N LYS A 51 -0.34 -2.17 -17.60
CA LYS A 51 0.56 -1.21 -18.29
C LYS A 51 -0.10 0.17 -18.42
N GLU A 52 -1.37 0.21 -18.80
CA GLU A 52 -2.13 1.46 -18.96
C GLU A 52 -2.38 2.16 -17.63
N MET A 53 -2.92 1.44 -16.63
CA MET A 53 -3.19 2.02 -15.31
C MET A 53 -1.91 2.50 -14.63
N ARG A 54 -0.83 1.73 -14.69
CA ARG A 54 0.47 2.13 -14.12
C ARG A 54 1.00 3.40 -14.77
N ARG A 55 0.95 3.49 -16.11
CA ARG A 55 1.42 4.68 -16.84
C ARG A 55 0.59 5.91 -16.46
N PHE A 56 -0.73 5.77 -16.50
CA PHE A 56 -1.66 6.85 -16.13
C PHE A 56 -1.40 7.33 -14.70
N SER A 57 -1.36 6.42 -13.72
CA SER A 57 -1.20 6.78 -12.31
C SER A 57 0.16 7.40 -12.01
N LEU A 58 1.26 6.90 -12.61
CA LEU A 58 2.57 7.53 -12.44
C LEU A 58 2.62 8.96 -12.99
N MET A 59 1.96 9.21 -14.13
CA MET A 59 1.84 10.56 -14.68
C MET A 59 1.00 11.45 -13.76
N THR A 60 -0.17 10.98 -13.34
CA THR A 60 -1.06 11.73 -12.45
C THR A 60 -0.38 12.07 -11.13
N LEU A 61 0.32 11.11 -10.50
CA LEU A 61 1.05 11.36 -9.25
C LEU A 61 2.14 12.41 -9.41
N ARG A 62 2.91 12.40 -10.51
CA ARG A 62 3.91 13.44 -10.81
C ARG A 62 3.27 14.82 -11.01
N ASN A 63 2.11 14.87 -11.67
CA ASN A 63 1.35 16.11 -11.86
C ASN A 63 0.81 16.65 -10.54
N LEU A 64 0.39 15.77 -9.62
CA LEU A 64 -0.06 16.09 -8.27
C LEU A 64 1.10 16.41 -7.30
N GLY A 65 2.34 16.46 -7.77
CA GLY A 65 3.48 16.91 -6.97
C GLY A 65 4.41 15.81 -6.46
N MET A 66 4.17 14.54 -6.78
CA MET A 66 5.10 13.46 -6.42
C MET A 66 6.48 13.72 -7.03
N GLY A 67 7.50 13.80 -6.18
CA GLY A 67 8.87 14.16 -6.56
C GLY A 67 9.13 15.67 -6.64
N LYS A 68 8.19 16.50 -6.18
CA LYS A 68 8.32 17.96 -6.01
C LYS A 68 8.16 18.32 -4.53
N GLY A 69 8.58 19.53 -4.17
CA GLY A 69 8.45 20.05 -2.79
C GLY A 69 7.00 20.04 -2.27
N SER A 70 6.00 20.17 -3.13
CA SER A 70 4.59 20.18 -2.70
C SER A 70 4.12 18.87 -2.05
N ILE A 71 4.74 17.72 -2.35
CA ILE A 71 4.42 16.47 -1.63
C ILE A 71 5.19 16.37 -0.32
N GLU A 72 6.39 16.96 -0.26
CA GLU A 72 7.17 17.08 0.98
C GLU A 72 6.40 17.92 2.00
N ASP A 73 5.87 19.07 1.58
CA ASP A 73 5.04 19.96 2.41
C ASP A 73 3.85 19.19 3.03
N ARG A 74 3.15 18.38 2.23
CA ARG A 74 2.03 17.55 2.70
C ARG A 74 2.47 16.45 3.66
N VAL A 75 3.63 15.83 3.43
CA VAL A 75 4.18 14.83 4.35
C VAL A 75 4.56 15.48 5.69
N GLN A 76 5.14 16.68 5.65
CA GLN A 76 5.47 17.46 6.86
C GLN A 76 4.21 17.87 7.62
N GLU A 77 3.16 18.30 6.92
CA GLU A 77 1.85 18.62 7.52
C GLU A 77 1.26 17.40 8.25
N GLU A 78 1.18 16.24 7.60
CA GLU A 78 0.70 15.01 8.22
C GLU A 78 1.58 14.55 9.40
N ALA A 79 2.90 14.75 9.32
CA ALA A 79 3.81 14.47 10.43
C ALA A 79 3.54 15.39 11.64
N CYS A 80 3.29 16.68 11.41
CA CYS A 80 2.87 17.61 12.46
C CYS A 80 1.54 17.19 13.10
N CYS A 81 0.54 16.83 12.28
CA CYS A 81 -0.74 16.30 12.76
C CYS A 81 -0.54 15.03 13.62
N LEU A 82 0.33 14.12 13.18
CA LEU A 82 0.65 12.89 13.92
C LEU A 82 1.30 13.19 15.28
N VAL A 83 2.25 14.14 15.33
CA VAL A 83 2.90 14.56 16.59
C VAL A 83 1.87 15.16 17.54
N GLU A 84 0.96 16.00 17.05
CA GLU A 84 -0.11 16.55 17.88
C GLU A 84 -1.06 15.48 18.41
N GLU A 85 -1.40 14.46 17.60
CA GLU A 85 -2.17 13.30 18.06
C GLU A 85 -1.43 12.48 19.12
N PHE A 86 -0.11 12.32 19.00
CA PHE A 86 0.70 11.67 20.03
C PHE A 86 0.79 12.47 21.32
N ARG A 87 0.85 13.82 21.26
CA ARG A 87 0.82 14.65 22.47
C ARG A 87 -0.45 14.43 23.28
N LYS A 88 -1.59 14.26 22.61
CA LYS A 88 -2.88 13.99 23.27
C LYS A 88 -2.91 12.66 24.03
N THR A 89 -2.00 11.72 23.76
CA THR A 89 -1.98 10.45 24.49
C THR A 89 -1.28 10.54 25.84
N ASN A 90 -0.58 11.63 26.15
CA ASN A 90 0.13 11.84 27.43
C ASN A 90 1.00 10.64 27.86
N GLY A 91 1.61 9.93 26.91
CA GLY A 91 2.44 8.75 27.18
C GLY A 91 1.65 7.47 27.49
N ALA A 92 0.31 7.50 27.45
CA ALA A 92 -0.51 6.30 27.55
C ALA A 92 -0.44 5.50 26.25
N ALA A 93 -0.26 4.18 26.36
CA ALA A 93 -0.30 3.28 25.22
C ALA A 93 -1.72 3.28 24.62
N LYS A 94 -1.90 3.97 23.49
CA LYS A 94 -3.04 3.69 22.62
C LYS A 94 -2.73 2.40 21.89
N SER A 95 -3.57 1.38 22.03
CA SER A 95 -3.61 0.28 21.08
C SER A 95 -3.89 0.90 19.71
N PHE A 96 -2.89 0.92 18.82
CA PHE A 96 -3.05 1.34 17.44
C PHE A 96 -3.88 0.29 16.72
N ILE A 97 -5.19 0.30 16.97
CA ILE A 97 -6.14 -0.55 16.26
C ILE A 97 -6.38 0.14 14.93
N MET A 98 -5.68 -0.35 13.92
CA MET A 98 -5.89 0.02 12.54
C MET A 98 -7.31 -0.44 12.16
N GLY A 99 -8.27 0.50 12.20
CA GLY A 99 -9.63 0.30 11.71
C GLY A 99 -10.64 -0.17 12.76
N SER A 100 -11.32 0.79 13.39
CA SER A 100 -12.79 0.91 13.33
C SER A 100 -13.25 1.96 14.35
N GLY A 101 -13.94 2.99 13.85
CA GLY A 101 -14.75 3.86 14.69
C GLY A 101 -15.93 3.07 15.27
N TYR A 102 -15.69 2.34 16.35
CA TYR A 102 -16.76 1.77 17.16
C TYR A 102 -16.47 2.04 18.63
N GLN A 103 -17.02 3.13 19.14
CA GLN A 103 -17.28 3.29 20.56
C GLN A 103 -18.55 2.51 20.88
N PRO A 104 -18.52 1.47 21.74
CA PRO A 104 -19.75 0.96 22.30
C PRO A 104 -20.30 2.04 23.24
N THR A 105 -21.50 2.52 22.95
CA THR A 105 -22.28 3.35 23.85
C THR A 105 -22.58 2.55 25.12
N GLY A 106 -21.85 2.84 26.19
CA GLY A 106 -22.12 2.31 27.53
C GLY A 106 -23.35 2.95 28.14
N GLY A 107 -24.53 2.47 27.74
CA GLY A 107 -25.81 2.77 28.38
C GLY A 107 -26.14 1.75 29.47
N GLY A 108 -25.94 2.15 30.73
CA GLY A 108 -26.82 1.94 31.89
C GLY A 108 -27.22 0.52 32.36
N GLY A 109 -26.99 0.25 33.64
CA GLY A 109 -27.78 -0.74 34.38
C GLY A 109 -27.22 -1.22 35.72
N ARG A 110 -27.23 -0.36 36.75
CA ARG A 110 -27.52 -0.81 38.12
C ARG A 110 -28.99 -1.21 38.14
N VAL A 111 -29.34 -2.48 38.44
CA VAL A 111 -29.85 -3.02 39.72
C VAL A 111 -29.80 -4.54 39.60
#